data_AF-A0A9P4MKS9-F1
#
_entry.id   AF-A0A9P4MKS9-F1
#
_cell.length_a   1.000
_cell.length_b   1.000
_cell.length_c   1.000
_cell.angle_alpha   90.00
_cell.angle_beta   90.00
_cell.angle_gamma   90.00
#
_symmetry.space_group_name_H-M   'P 1'
#
loop_
_entity.id
_entity.type
_entity.pdbx_description
1 polymer ?
#
loop_
_entity_poly.entity_id
_entity_poly.type
_entity_poly.pdbx_seq_one_letter_code
_entity_poly.pdbx_strand_id
1 'polypeptide(L)'
;YVDTIPPRVLEHLHSRPYIKAIVSHSGTTSIPSPSDSSHSIPHLLHIPGSGPESLPASDTGNIKKYTYPSAAPNSSHWILPAAEEYDSASANIAHTRSLEFLKPVLGGPHFDIEAVWEEHTKFEFVERDVAATMATMVAQPYVNHIPTMTGGVGKDRLTAFYTHHFIHSNPPDTRLRLLSRSISINRIIDEFLLELTHTSTVDWLLPSLPPTNRPLSIPMTSIVTLRGDKLCHEHISWDQGTVLMQLGLMPQWLKFPYEIDTGGVGGTRKAREGERFEVRTPCVGMEGSRKAVDEMEGESNVLIKKGREEGYWREVEDI
;
A
#
# COMPACT_ATOMS: atom_id res chain seq x y z
N TYR A 1 6.33 -17.31 -24.64
CA TYR A 1 7.38 -16.45 -24.06
C TYR A 1 8.71 -16.97 -24.54
N VAL A 2 9.67 -16.09 -24.85
CA VAL A 2 11.01 -16.51 -25.26
C VAL A 2 11.94 -16.19 -24.10
N ASP A 3 12.51 -17.20 -23.46
CA ASP A 3 13.36 -17.04 -22.27
C ASP A 3 14.68 -16.32 -22.55
N THR A 4 15.12 -16.35 -23.80
CA THR A 4 16.33 -15.69 -24.27
C THR A 4 16.08 -15.03 -25.62
N ILE A 5 16.55 -13.79 -25.79
CA ILE A 5 16.52 -13.16 -27.11
C ILE A 5 17.45 -14.00 -28.02
N PRO A 6 16.96 -14.52 -29.17
CA PRO A 6 17.81 -15.30 -30.06
C PRO A 6 19.06 -14.49 -30.46
N PRO A 7 20.27 -15.09 -30.51
CA PRO A 7 21.51 -14.37 -30.84
C PRO A 7 21.43 -13.55 -32.13
N ARG A 8 20.74 -14.08 -33.15
CA ARG A 8 20.48 -13.37 -34.41
C ARG A 8 19.68 -12.09 -34.25
N VAL A 9 18.76 -12.04 -33.28
CA VAL A 9 18.00 -10.82 -32.99
C VAL A 9 18.94 -9.80 -32.35
N LEU A 10 19.74 -10.22 -31.35
CA LEU A 10 20.72 -9.37 -30.66
C LEU A 10 21.72 -8.71 -31.62
N GLU A 11 22.26 -9.48 -32.58
CA GLU A 11 23.17 -8.99 -33.63
C GLU A 11 22.55 -7.87 -34.48
N HIS A 12 21.24 -7.90 -34.69
CA HIS A 12 20.55 -6.94 -35.54
C HIS A 12 19.90 -5.78 -34.77
N LEU A 13 19.79 -5.83 -33.44
CA LEU A 13 19.10 -4.80 -32.65
C LEU A 13 19.66 -3.40 -32.93
N HIS A 14 20.98 -3.25 -32.92
CA HIS A 14 21.67 -1.97 -33.14
C HIS A 14 21.56 -1.44 -34.57
N SER A 15 21.21 -2.29 -35.54
CA SER A 15 21.01 -1.87 -36.94
C SER A 15 19.60 -1.36 -37.24
N ARG A 16 18.68 -1.37 -36.26
CA ARG A 16 17.27 -1.00 -36.45
C ARG A 16 16.95 0.34 -35.77
N PRO A 17 16.83 1.46 -36.53
CA PRO A 17 16.63 2.80 -35.96
C PRO A 17 15.25 3.02 -35.30
N TYR A 18 14.30 2.09 -35.54
CA TYR A 18 12.97 2.10 -34.95
C TYR A 18 12.90 1.46 -33.56
N ILE A 19 13.94 0.71 -33.14
CA ILE A 19 14.01 0.17 -31.78
C ILE A 19 14.58 1.28 -30.89
N LYS A 20 13.77 1.77 -29.96
CA LYS A 20 14.15 2.91 -29.10
C LYS A 20 14.68 2.50 -27.72
N ALA A 21 14.25 1.35 -27.21
CA ALA A 21 14.66 0.85 -25.90
C ALA A 21 14.48 -0.67 -25.80
N ILE A 22 15.19 -1.28 -24.85
CA ILE A 22 15.07 -2.70 -24.52
C ILE A 22 14.75 -2.85 -23.03
N VAL A 23 13.83 -3.75 -22.69
CA VAL A 23 13.55 -4.16 -21.30
C VAL A 23 13.69 -5.67 -21.21
N SER A 24 14.48 -6.15 -20.25
CA SER A 24 14.71 -7.58 -20.04
C SER A 24 14.43 -7.97 -18.59
N HIS A 25 13.82 -9.13 -18.39
CA HIS A 25 13.46 -9.68 -17.07
C HIS A 25 14.30 -10.90 -16.68
N SER A 26 15.37 -11.16 -17.44
CA SER A 26 16.36 -12.19 -17.19
C SER A 26 17.72 -11.56 -16.94
N GLY A 27 18.53 -12.20 -16.09
CA GLY A 27 19.84 -11.68 -15.66
C GLY A 27 20.95 -11.74 -16.72
N THR A 28 20.69 -12.28 -17.91
CA THR A 28 21.70 -12.45 -18.95
C THR A 28 21.90 -11.17 -19.76
N THR A 29 23.01 -10.47 -19.49
CA THR A 29 23.41 -9.21 -20.15
C THR A 29 24.10 -9.41 -21.50
N SER A 30 23.87 -10.51 -22.23
CA SER A 30 24.59 -10.79 -23.46
C SER A 30 24.05 -9.99 -24.66
N ILE A 31 23.87 -8.67 -24.52
CA ILE A 31 23.77 -7.80 -25.68
C ILE A 31 25.21 -7.41 -26.04
N PRO A 32 25.81 -7.94 -27.10
CA PRO A 32 27.17 -7.60 -27.48
C PRO A 32 27.25 -6.09 -27.75
N SER A 33 28.17 -5.40 -27.08
CA SER A 33 28.47 -4.00 -27.35
C SER A 33 28.89 -3.88 -28.82
N PRO A 34 28.24 -3.01 -29.62
CA PRO A 34 28.61 -2.84 -31.01
C PRO A 34 30.04 -2.32 -31.08
N SER A 35 30.89 -2.97 -31.88
CA SER A 35 32.29 -2.57 -32.07
C SER A 35 32.42 -1.23 -32.81
N ASP A 36 31.34 -0.66 -33.37
CA ASP A 36 31.42 0.47 -34.30
C ASP A 36 30.16 1.36 -34.43
N SER A 37 29.21 1.38 -33.47
CA SER A 37 28.00 2.21 -33.61
C SER A 37 27.97 3.41 -32.66
N SER A 38 27.80 4.62 -33.22
CA SER A 38 27.58 5.88 -32.49
C SER A 38 26.27 5.98 -31.71
N HIS A 39 25.39 4.97 -31.78
CA HIS A 39 24.09 4.93 -31.13
C HIS A 39 23.89 3.63 -30.35
N SER A 40 24.09 3.71 -29.04
CA SER A 40 23.79 2.61 -28.12
C SER A 40 22.32 2.70 -27.69
N ILE A 41 21.55 1.62 -27.82
CA ILE A 41 20.13 1.57 -27.46
C ILE A 41 20.00 1.52 -25.93
N PRO A 42 19.21 2.40 -25.30
CA PRO A 42 18.92 2.32 -23.87
C PRO A 42 18.39 0.95 -23.47
N HIS A 43 18.92 0.38 -22.38
CA HIS A 43 18.53 -0.95 -21.89
C HIS A 43 18.19 -0.93 -20.40
N LEU A 44 17.04 -1.47 -20.02
CA LEU A 44 16.64 -1.76 -18.65
C LEU A 44 16.68 -3.26 -18.36
N LEU A 45 17.36 -3.65 -17.29
CA LEU A 45 17.50 -5.01 -16.82
C LEU A 45 16.84 -5.18 -15.45
N HIS A 46 15.90 -6.12 -15.37
CA HIS A 46 15.32 -6.61 -14.12
C HIS A 46 15.88 -8.00 -13.82
N ILE A 47 16.62 -8.13 -12.72
CA ILE A 47 17.40 -9.31 -12.38
C ILE A 47 16.80 -9.99 -11.13
N PRO A 48 16.28 -11.22 -11.24
CA PRO A 48 15.74 -11.93 -10.08
C PRO A 48 16.83 -12.54 -9.19
N GLY A 49 16.54 -12.70 -7.90
CA GLY A 49 17.27 -13.54 -6.95
C GLY A 49 18.73 -13.17 -6.63
N SER A 50 19.21 -11.96 -6.98
CA SER A 50 20.62 -11.58 -6.79
C SER A 50 20.80 -10.23 -6.08
N GLY A 51 21.59 -10.24 -5.00
CA GLY A 51 22.16 -9.04 -4.34
C GLY A 51 21.35 -8.43 -3.19
N PRO A 52 21.96 -7.54 -2.37
CA PRO A 52 21.23 -6.74 -1.38
C PRO A 52 20.19 -5.84 -2.06
N GLU A 53 19.15 -5.49 -1.31
CA GLU A 53 18.01 -4.69 -1.74
C GLU A 53 18.49 -3.39 -2.42
N SER A 54 18.27 -3.28 -3.73
CA SER A 54 18.53 -2.10 -4.56
C SER A 54 19.84 -1.36 -4.24
N LEU A 55 20.96 -1.81 -4.82
CA LEU A 55 22.00 -0.83 -5.12
C LEU A 55 21.42 0.17 -6.14
N PRO A 56 21.62 1.49 -5.97
CA PRO A 56 21.29 2.44 -7.03
C PRO A 56 21.95 1.96 -8.32
N ALA A 57 21.21 2.07 -9.44
CA ALA A 57 21.65 1.58 -10.73
C ALA A 57 23.15 1.84 -10.91
N SER A 58 23.93 0.80 -11.20
CA SER A 58 25.27 1.02 -11.75
C SER A 58 25.05 1.57 -13.16
N ASP A 59 24.91 2.89 -13.25
CA ASP A 59 24.79 3.67 -14.48
C ASP A 59 26.14 3.60 -15.20
N THR A 60 26.41 2.43 -15.78
CA THR A 60 27.54 2.20 -16.67
C THR A 60 27.05 2.48 -18.09
N GLY A 61 26.87 3.76 -18.41
CA GLY A 61 26.41 4.21 -19.74
C GLY A 61 24.91 4.02 -19.96
N ASN A 62 24.53 3.35 -21.06
CA ASN A 62 23.13 3.23 -21.53
C ASN A 62 22.33 2.07 -20.90
N ILE A 63 22.84 1.44 -19.84
CA ILE A 63 22.23 0.26 -19.22
C ILE A 63 21.84 0.56 -17.77
N LYS A 64 20.55 0.43 -17.46
CA LYS A 64 19.99 0.56 -16.11
C LYS A 64 19.63 -0.82 -15.55
N LYS A 65 19.99 -1.09 -14.28
CA LYS A 65 19.83 -2.41 -13.65
C LYS A 65 19.05 -2.31 -12.34
N TYR A 66 18.15 -3.26 -12.10
CA TYR A 66 17.45 -3.47 -10.84
C TYR A 66 17.44 -4.93 -10.43
N THR A 67 17.52 -5.19 -9.13
CA THR A 67 17.49 -6.53 -8.55
C THR A 67 16.23 -6.77 -7.73
N TYR A 68 15.78 -8.03 -7.70
CA TYR A 68 14.55 -8.48 -7.03
C TYR A 68 14.83 -9.73 -6.19
N PRO A 69 15.20 -9.58 -4.90
CA PRO A 69 15.63 -10.70 -4.07
C PRO A 69 14.56 -11.77 -3.83
N SER A 70 13.28 -11.39 -3.78
CA SER A 70 12.16 -12.32 -3.60
C SER A 70 11.76 -13.07 -4.88
N ALA A 71 12.13 -12.56 -6.06
CA ALA A 71 11.79 -13.18 -7.33
C ALA A 71 12.66 -14.42 -7.59
N ALA A 72 12.05 -15.47 -8.16
CA ALA A 72 12.71 -16.74 -8.41
C ALA A 72 13.98 -16.57 -9.30
N PRO A 73 15.18 -16.95 -8.81
CA PRO A 73 16.42 -16.79 -9.55
C PRO A 73 16.39 -17.58 -10.86
N ASN A 74 17.11 -17.08 -11.87
CA ASN A 74 17.27 -17.72 -13.19
C ASN A 74 15.97 -17.96 -13.99
N SER A 75 14.83 -17.44 -13.53
CA SER A 75 13.57 -17.47 -14.28
C SER A 75 13.27 -16.12 -14.93
N SER A 76 12.65 -16.11 -16.11
CA SER A 76 12.05 -14.90 -16.70
C SER A 76 10.56 -14.78 -16.39
N HIS A 77 9.97 -15.85 -15.82
CA HIS A 77 8.54 -16.01 -15.65
C HIS A 77 7.99 -15.36 -14.38
N TRP A 78 8.85 -14.86 -13.49
CA TRP A 78 8.45 -14.22 -12.24
C TRP A 78 7.57 -12.97 -12.41
N ILE A 79 7.51 -12.41 -13.63
CA ILE A 79 6.60 -11.31 -13.98
C ILE A 79 5.25 -11.76 -14.58
N LEU A 80 5.07 -13.05 -14.85
CA LEU A 80 3.91 -13.58 -15.58
C LEU A 80 2.87 -14.10 -14.60
N PRO A 81 1.68 -13.48 -14.49
CA PRO A 81 0.67 -13.90 -13.51
C PRO A 81 0.21 -15.36 -13.61
N ALA A 82 0.41 -16.00 -14.76
CA ALA A 82 0.03 -17.40 -15.00
C ALA A 82 1.16 -18.41 -14.68
N ALA A 83 2.35 -17.94 -14.35
CA ALA A 83 3.49 -18.81 -14.03
C ALA A 83 3.52 -19.18 -12.54
N GLU A 84 4.10 -20.33 -12.22
CA GLU A 84 4.28 -20.79 -10.83
C GLU A 84 5.25 -19.88 -10.07
N GLU A 85 6.25 -19.35 -10.77
CA GLU A 85 7.29 -18.49 -10.21
C GLU A 85 6.86 -17.02 -10.05
N TYR A 86 5.60 -16.69 -10.32
CA TYR A 86 5.09 -15.32 -10.28
C TYR A 86 5.25 -14.69 -8.90
N ASP A 87 6.03 -13.61 -8.82
CA ASP A 87 6.14 -12.79 -7.62
C ASP A 87 5.45 -11.44 -7.86
N SER A 88 4.23 -11.32 -7.35
CA SER A 88 3.38 -10.15 -7.60
C SER A 88 4.01 -8.83 -7.13
N ALA A 89 4.75 -8.85 -6.01
CA ALA A 89 5.39 -7.65 -5.47
C ALA A 89 6.52 -7.17 -6.40
N SER A 90 7.46 -8.05 -6.75
CA SER A 90 8.55 -7.72 -7.68
C SER A 90 8.01 -7.33 -9.05
N ALA A 91 7.04 -8.07 -9.59
CA ALA A 91 6.47 -7.79 -10.90
C ALA A 91 5.84 -6.38 -10.97
N ASN A 92 5.13 -5.98 -9.90
CA ASN A 92 4.54 -4.65 -9.79
C ASN A 92 5.58 -3.53 -9.72
N ILE A 93 6.69 -3.73 -9.00
CA ILE A 93 7.79 -2.75 -8.92
C ILE A 93 8.52 -2.67 -10.26
N ALA A 94 8.80 -3.82 -10.89
CA ALA A 94 9.44 -3.91 -12.20
C ALA A 94 8.61 -3.22 -13.29
N HIS A 95 7.28 -3.36 -13.23
CA HIS A 95 6.38 -2.67 -14.14
C HIS A 95 6.49 -1.14 -14.01
N THR A 96 6.42 -0.59 -12.79
CA THR A 96 6.60 0.86 -12.55
C THR A 96 7.93 1.36 -13.11
N ARG A 97 9.05 0.68 -12.78
CA ARG A 97 10.38 1.02 -13.27
C ARG A 97 10.50 0.93 -14.81
N SER A 98 9.77 0.00 -15.42
CA SER A 98 9.71 -0.11 -16.88
C SER A 98 8.96 1.05 -17.51
N LEU A 99 7.87 1.53 -16.89
CA LEU A 99 7.14 2.70 -17.36
C LEU A 99 7.97 3.98 -17.23
N GLU A 100 8.66 4.17 -16.11
CA GLU A 100 9.59 5.30 -15.89
C GLU A 100 10.71 5.34 -16.93
N PHE A 101 11.19 4.16 -17.33
CA PHE A 101 12.23 4.03 -18.34
C PHE A 101 11.71 4.21 -19.78
N LEU A 102 10.58 3.60 -20.12
CA LEU A 102 10.07 3.58 -21.49
C LEU A 102 9.40 4.89 -21.90
N LYS A 103 8.58 5.50 -21.04
CA LYS A 103 7.79 6.68 -21.42
C LYS A 103 8.65 7.86 -21.91
N PRO A 104 9.76 8.25 -21.26
CA PRO A 104 10.63 9.32 -21.77
C PRO A 104 11.26 9.00 -23.13
N VAL A 105 11.59 7.73 -23.37
CA VAL A 105 12.21 7.28 -24.62
C VAL A 105 11.20 7.20 -25.77
N LEU A 106 9.94 6.87 -25.47
CA LEU A 106 8.86 6.74 -26.45
C LEU A 106 8.05 8.03 -26.66
N GLY A 107 8.15 9.00 -25.74
CA GLY A 107 7.36 10.23 -25.77
C GLY A 107 5.90 10.05 -25.33
N GLY A 108 5.60 9.01 -24.54
CA GLY A 108 4.26 8.72 -24.03
C GLY A 108 3.80 7.27 -24.25
N PRO A 109 2.49 6.98 -24.11
CA PRO A 109 1.42 7.92 -23.74
C PRO A 109 1.54 8.43 -22.29
N HIS A 110 1.13 9.67 -22.09
CA HIS A 110 1.01 10.30 -20.77
C HIS A 110 -0.46 10.46 -20.43
N PHE A 111 -0.83 10.06 -19.23
CA PHE A 111 -2.20 10.15 -18.72
C PHE A 111 -2.19 11.10 -17.53
N ASP A 112 -3.21 11.92 -17.44
CA ASP A 112 -3.50 12.66 -16.21
C ASP A 112 -4.14 11.70 -15.20
N ILE A 113 -3.28 10.98 -14.49
CA ILE A 113 -3.71 9.95 -13.54
C ILE A 113 -4.42 10.56 -12.33
N GLU A 114 -4.15 11.83 -12.02
CA GLU A 114 -4.84 12.56 -10.97
C GLU A 114 -6.28 12.84 -11.37
N ALA A 115 -6.51 13.33 -12.60
CA ALA A 115 -7.86 13.52 -13.11
C ALA A 115 -8.68 12.21 -13.14
N VAL A 116 -8.05 11.08 -13.49
CA VAL A 116 -8.72 9.75 -13.44
C VAL A 116 -9.10 9.37 -12.01
N TRP A 117 -8.25 9.68 -11.02
CA TRP A 117 -8.54 9.40 -9.62
C TRP A 117 -9.62 10.32 -9.03
N GLU A 118 -9.60 11.60 -9.36
CA GLU A 118 -10.66 12.55 -8.96
C GLU A 118 -12.01 12.17 -9.59
N GLU A 119 -12.03 11.71 -10.84
CA GLU A 119 -13.24 11.18 -11.47
C GLU A 119 -13.75 9.92 -10.75
N HIS A 120 -12.85 9.00 -10.41
CA HIS A 120 -13.18 7.78 -9.67
C HIS A 120 -13.85 8.08 -8.33
N THR A 121 -13.22 8.90 -7.50
CA THR A 121 -13.71 9.25 -6.16
C THR A 121 -15.00 10.07 -6.21
N LYS A 122 -15.17 10.91 -7.24
CA LYS A 122 -16.43 11.60 -7.49
C LYS A 122 -17.58 10.60 -7.69
N PHE A 123 -17.38 9.54 -8.49
CA PHE A 123 -18.42 8.53 -8.68
C PHE A 123 -18.72 7.74 -7.40
N GLU A 124 -17.72 7.42 -6.60
CA GLU A 124 -17.90 6.67 -5.35
C GLU A 124 -18.61 7.48 -4.26
N PHE A 125 -18.20 8.73 -4.03
CA PHE A 125 -18.59 9.48 -2.83
C PHE A 125 -19.61 10.58 -3.10
N VAL A 126 -19.59 11.20 -4.29
CA VAL A 126 -20.47 12.32 -4.64
C VAL A 126 -21.70 11.84 -5.41
N GLU A 127 -21.49 11.18 -6.54
CA GLU A 127 -22.60 10.70 -7.39
C GLU A 127 -23.17 9.38 -6.88
N ARG A 128 -22.37 8.61 -6.14
CA ARG A 128 -22.71 7.29 -5.61
C ARG A 128 -23.21 6.34 -6.71
N ASP A 129 -22.51 6.32 -7.84
CA ASP A 129 -22.86 5.53 -9.02
C ASP A 129 -21.88 4.37 -9.22
N VAL A 130 -22.34 3.16 -8.87
CA VAL A 130 -21.56 1.92 -9.03
C VAL A 130 -21.12 1.69 -10.47
N ALA A 131 -22.00 1.91 -11.45
CA ALA A 131 -21.70 1.63 -12.85
C ALA A 131 -20.63 2.60 -13.39
N ALA A 132 -20.74 3.88 -13.06
CA ALA A 132 -19.75 4.89 -13.42
C ALA A 132 -18.40 4.60 -12.75
N THR A 133 -18.38 4.28 -11.45
CA THR A 133 -17.17 3.85 -10.74
C THR A 133 -16.51 2.66 -11.45
N MET A 134 -17.26 1.58 -11.73
CA MET A 134 -16.72 0.39 -12.38
C MET A 134 -16.26 0.63 -13.84
N ALA A 135 -16.75 1.70 -14.50
CA ALA A 135 -16.32 2.09 -15.84
C ALA A 135 -14.94 2.75 -15.87
N THR A 136 -14.49 3.36 -14.77
CA THR A 136 -13.14 3.93 -14.62
C THR A 136 -12.07 2.87 -14.32
N MET A 137 -12.47 1.62 -14.07
CA MET A 137 -11.58 0.53 -13.70
C MET A 137 -11.21 -0.38 -14.88
N VAL A 138 -10.06 -1.05 -14.79
CA VAL A 138 -9.61 -2.07 -15.75
C VAL A 138 -10.56 -3.28 -15.79
N ALA A 139 -10.33 -4.21 -16.73
CA ALA A 139 -11.14 -5.43 -16.86
C ALA A 139 -11.03 -6.40 -15.66
N GLN A 140 -9.90 -6.38 -14.95
CA GLN A 140 -9.63 -7.21 -13.78
C GLN A 140 -9.13 -6.33 -12.63
N PRO A 141 -10.01 -5.52 -12.00
CA PRO A 141 -9.64 -4.61 -10.93
C PRO A 141 -9.48 -5.35 -9.60
N TYR A 142 -8.81 -4.71 -8.65
CA TYR A 142 -8.65 -5.21 -7.29
C TYR A 142 -8.69 -4.08 -6.29
N VAL A 143 -9.48 -4.22 -5.23
CA VAL A 143 -9.51 -3.30 -4.09
C VAL A 143 -9.41 -4.13 -2.81
N ASN A 144 -8.59 -3.66 -1.87
CA ASN A 144 -8.49 -4.25 -0.55
C ASN A 144 -8.37 -3.18 0.52
N HIS A 145 -9.36 -3.15 1.40
CA HIS A 145 -9.31 -2.50 2.69
C HIS A 145 -8.55 -3.41 3.66
N ILE A 146 -7.25 -3.16 3.80
CA ILE A 146 -6.30 -4.07 4.44
C ILE A 146 -6.74 -4.50 5.86
N PRO A 147 -7.19 -3.59 6.76
CA PRO A 147 -7.48 -3.98 8.14
C PRO A 147 -8.69 -4.91 8.29
N THR A 148 -9.63 -4.89 7.35
CA THR A 148 -10.86 -5.69 7.40
C THR A 148 -10.92 -6.77 6.31
N MET A 149 -9.94 -6.79 5.40
CA MET A 149 -9.91 -7.64 4.21
C MET A 149 -11.17 -7.54 3.34
N THR A 150 -11.83 -6.38 3.35
CA THR A 150 -13.01 -6.13 2.51
C THR A 150 -12.60 -5.53 1.17
N GLY A 151 -13.43 -5.69 0.14
CA GLY A 151 -13.12 -5.30 -1.22
C GLY A 151 -13.50 -6.37 -2.22
N GLY A 152 -12.74 -6.49 -3.32
CA GLY A 152 -13.04 -7.45 -4.38
C GLY A 152 -11.92 -7.61 -5.39
N VAL A 153 -11.86 -8.79 -6.01
CA VAL A 153 -10.94 -9.12 -7.11
C VAL A 153 -11.78 -9.45 -8.35
N GLY A 154 -11.52 -8.76 -9.46
CA GLY A 154 -12.28 -8.86 -10.70
C GLY A 154 -13.56 -8.02 -10.67
N LYS A 155 -14.09 -7.71 -11.87
CA LYS A 155 -15.23 -6.78 -12.01
C LYS A 155 -16.47 -7.26 -11.26
N ASP A 156 -16.82 -8.53 -11.37
CA ASP A 156 -18.09 -9.03 -10.81
C ASP A 156 -18.11 -8.94 -9.28
N ARG A 157 -17.04 -9.41 -8.62
CA ARG A 157 -16.93 -9.38 -7.16
C ARG A 157 -16.84 -7.96 -6.63
N LEU A 158 -16.09 -7.10 -7.33
CA LEU A 158 -15.95 -5.71 -6.91
C LEU A 158 -17.24 -4.90 -7.11
N THR A 159 -17.97 -5.15 -8.22
CA THR A 159 -19.29 -4.54 -8.45
C THR A 159 -20.27 -4.92 -7.35
N ALA A 160 -20.31 -6.21 -6.97
CA ALA A 160 -21.15 -6.67 -5.86
C ALA A 160 -20.77 -6.01 -4.53
N PHE A 161 -19.47 -5.93 -4.23
CA PHE A 161 -18.97 -5.24 -3.05
C PHE A 161 -19.37 -3.76 -3.03
N TYR A 162 -19.17 -3.03 -4.13
CA TYR A 162 -19.55 -1.63 -4.23
C TYR A 162 -21.04 -1.38 -4.09
N THR A 163 -21.87 -2.24 -4.68
CA THR A 163 -23.32 -2.15 -4.62
C THR A 163 -23.84 -2.35 -3.20
N HIS A 164 -23.29 -3.33 -2.46
CA HIS A 164 -23.90 -3.81 -1.22
C HIS A 164 -23.19 -3.38 0.06
N HIS A 165 -21.90 -3.03 0.00
CA HIS A 165 -21.07 -2.87 1.19
C HIS A 165 -20.26 -1.57 1.25
N PHE A 166 -20.22 -0.77 0.17
CA PHE A 166 -19.37 0.42 0.10
C PHE A 166 -20.14 1.70 -0.26
N ILE A 167 -20.49 1.90 -1.54
CA ILE A 167 -20.92 3.20 -2.08
C ILE A 167 -22.16 3.75 -1.36
N HIS A 168 -23.10 2.88 -0.99
CA HIS A 168 -24.35 3.26 -0.33
C HIS A 168 -24.35 3.04 1.19
N SER A 169 -23.26 2.51 1.76
CA SER A 169 -23.19 2.14 3.19
C SER A 169 -22.60 3.26 4.07
N ASN A 170 -22.17 4.37 3.47
CA ASN A 170 -21.53 5.47 4.18
C ASN A 170 -22.56 6.42 4.83
N PRO A 171 -22.39 6.80 6.11
CA PRO A 171 -23.18 7.82 6.78
C PRO A 171 -23.26 9.13 5.98
N PRO A 172 -24.36 9.92 6.11
CA PRO A 172 -24.54 11.14 5.32
C PRO A 172 -23.46 12.21 5.54
N ASP A 173 -22.83 12.25 6.72
CA ASP A 173 -21.78 13.21 7.07
C ASP A 173 -20.36 12.71 6.73
N THR A 174 -20.25 11.57 6.03
CA THR A 174 -18.97 11.00 5.62
C THR A 174 -18.23 11.97 4.70
N ARG A 175 -17.01 12.32 5.07
CA ARG A 175 -16.12 13.18 4.27
C ARG A 175 -14.69 12.66 4.27
N LEU A 176 -14.01 12.92 3.16
CA LEU A 176 -12.59 12.66 2.98
C LEU A 176 -11.84 13.99 3.02
N ARG A 177 -10.87 14.12 3.92
CA ARG A 177 -9.99 15.28 3.99
C ARG A 177 -8.58 14.87 3.59
N LEU A 178 -8.18 15.20 2.37
CA LEU A 178 -6.82 14.97 1.88
C LEU A 178 -5.81 15.78 2.73
N LEU A 179 -4.77 15.10 3.21
CA LEU A 179 -3.65 15.70 3.96
C LEU A 179 -2.43 15.85 3.06
N SER A 180 -2.08 14.78 2.34
CA SER A 180 -0.97 14.78 1.40
C SER A 180 -1.24 13.83 0.23
N ARG A 181 -0.63 14.14 -0.92
CA ARG A 181 -0.69 13.33 -2.14
C ARG A 181 0.69 13.21 -2.75
N SER A 182 1.11 11.97 -3.05
CA SER A 182 2.32 11.67 -3.80
C SER A 182 1.97 10.94 -5.09
N ILE A 183 2.50 11.43 -6.21
CA ILE A 183 2.18 10.92 -7.55
C ILE A 183 3.45 10.33 -8.20
N SER A 184 3.33 9.12 -8.74
CA SER A 184 4.38 8.45 -9.54
C SER A 184 3.95 8.30 -11.00
N ILE A 185 4.75 7.61 -11.83
CA ILE A 185 4.43 7.37 -13.25
C ILE A 185 3.09 6.65 -13.49
N ASN A 186 2.58 5.94 -12.49
CA ASN A 186 1.35 5.15 -12.54
C ASN A 186 0.69 4.90 -11.17
N ARG A 187 1.11 5.59 -10.09
CA ARG A 187 0.51 5.43 -8.76
C ARG A 187 0.19 6.78 -8.13
N ILE A 188 -0.87 6.79 -7.33
CA ILE A 188 -1.24 7.89 -6.45
C ILE A 188 -1.24 7.33 -5.03
N ILE A 189 -0.59 8.03 -4.12
CA ILE A 189 -0.57 7.72 -2.70
C ILE A 189 -1.21 8.89 -1.98
N ASP A 190 -2.38 8.66 -1.44
CA ASP A 190 -3.13 9.66 -0.68
C ASP A 190 -3.06 9.34 0.81
N GLU A 191 -2.68 10.33 1.60
CA GLU A 191 -2.88 10.36 3.04
C GLU A 191 -4.06 11.28 3.33
N PHE A 192 -5.07 10.77 4.02
CA PHE A 192 -6.29 11.53 4.26
C PHE A 192 -6.95 11.13 5.59
N LEU A 193 -7.85 11.98 6.08
CA LEU A 193 -8.76 11.61 7.15
C LEU A 193 -10.10 11.17 6.55
N LEU A 194 -10.59 10.00 6.97
CA LEU A 194 -12.01 9.66 6.87
C LEU A 194 -12.71 10.17 8.12
N GLU A 195 -13.65 11.09 7.93
CA GLU A 195 -14.45 11.64 9.03
C GLU A 195 -15.91 11.30 8.81
N LEU A 196 -16.56 10.72 9.83
CA LEU A 196 -17.98 10.34 9.80
C LEU A 196 -18.52 10.19 11.21
N THR A 197 -19.83 10.24 11.38
CA THR A 197 -20.49 9.76 12.60
C THR A 197 -21.02 8.35 12.36
N HIS A 198 -20.72 7.40 13.25
CA HIS A 198 -21.11 5.99 13.10
C HIS A 198 -22.61 5.77 13.39
N THR A 199 -23.48 6.32 12.54
CA THR A 199 -24.95 6.31 12.64
C THR A 199 -25.60 5.14 11.88
N SER A 200 -24.86 4.48 10.99
CA SER A 200 -25.28 3.31 10.22
C SER A 200 -24.16 2.28 10.21
N THR A 201 -24.47 1.02 9.88
CA THR A 201 -23.45 0.00 9.66
C THR A 201 -22.56 0.39 8.48
N VAL A 202 -21.25 0.32 8.67
CA VAL A 202 -20.24 0.63 7.64
C VAL A 202 -19.41 -0.63 7.41
N ASP A 203 -19.94 -1.57 6.62
CA ASP A 203 -19.41 -2.95 6.50
C ASP A 203 -17.91 -3.02 6.14
N TRP A 204 -17.47 -2.11 5.27
CA TRP A 204 -16.07 -2.10 4.82
C TRP A 204 -15.08 -1.63 5.90
N LEU A 205 -15.54 -0.78 6.84
CA LEU A 205 -14.72 -0.18 7.91
C LEU A 205 -14.85 -0.93 9.24
N LEU A 206 -16.08 -1.32 9.58
CA LEU A 206 -16.50 -1.90 10.85
C LEU A 206 -17.45 -3.08 10.61
N PRO A 207 -16.97 -4.16 9.96
CA PRO A 207 -17.82 -5.29 9.59
C PRO A 207 -18.53 -5.86 10.83
N SER A 208 -19.85 -6.02 10.72
CA SER A 208 -20.73 -6.53 11.78
C SER A 208 -20.86 -5.67 13.05
N LEU A 209 -20.31 -4.45 13.08
CA LEU A 209 -20.48 -3.56 14.22
C LEU A 209 -21.76 -2.72 14.06
N PRO A 210 -22.70 -2.75 15.01
CA PRO A 210 -23.87 -1.87 14.95
C PRO A 210 -23.48 -0.40 15.22
N PRO A 211 -24.31 0.55 14.78
CA PRO A 211 -24.10 1.99 15.00
C PRO A 211 -23.83 2.33 16.47
N THR A 212 -22.80 3.14 16.71
CA THR A 212 -22.43 3.62 18.05
C THR A 212 -22.78 5.09 18.26
N ASN A 213 -23.16 5.80 17.20
CA ASN A 213 -23.40 7.25 17.17
C ASN A 213 -22.21 8.09 17.67
N ARG A 214 -20.99 7.55 17.57
CA ARG A 214 -19.77 8.27 17.92
C ARG A 214 -19.12 8.87 16.68
N PRO A 215 -18.52 10.07 16.80
CA PRO A 215 -17.73 10.65 15.73
C PRO A 215 -16.44 9.85 15.56
N LEU A 216 -16.03 9.69 14.30
CA LEU A 216 -14.78 9.09 13.87
C LEU A 216 -14.01 10.10 13.03
N SER A 217 -12.69 10.14 13.25
CA SER A 217 -11.73 10.79 12.37
C SER A 217 -10.55 9.83 12.24
N ILE A 218 -10.38 9.20 11.09
CA ILE A 218 -9.49 8.06 10.95
C ILE A 218 -8.42 8.43 9.94
N PRO A 219 -7.13 8.46 10.33
CA PRO A 219 -6.03 8.57 9.39
C PRO A 219 -5.98 7.34 8.49
N MET A 220 -5.98 7.57 7.19
CA MET A 220 -5.97 6.55 6.16
C MET A 220 -4.86 6.80 5.15
N THR A 221 -4.37 5.72 4.56
CA THR A 221 -3.50 5.76 3.39
C THR A 221 -4.13 4.93 2.29
N SER A 222 -4.36 5.53 1.12
CA SER A 222 -4.72 4.80 -0.10
C SER A 222 -3.53 4.78 -1.07
N ILE A 223 -3.23 3.59 -1.60
CA ILE A 223 -2.25 3.38 -2.66
C ILE A 223 -3.01 2.91 -3.89
N VAL A 224 -3.23 3.84 -4.81
CA VAL A 224 -3.96 3.63 -6.06
C VAL A 224 -2.98 3.40 -7.19
N THR A 225 -3.20 2.33 -7.96
CA THR A 225 -2.36 1.96 -9.10
C THR A 225 -3.17 2.01 -10.37
N LEU A 226 -2.67 2.76 -11.36
CA LEU A 226 -3.31 2.93 -12.65
C LEU A 226 -2.57 2.13 -13.74
N ARG A 227 -3.34 1.72 -14.76
CA ARG A 227 -2.83 1.17 -16.01
C ARG A 227 -3.45 1.97 -17.15
N GLY A 228 -2.64 2.89 -17.69
CA GLY A 228 -3.14 3.86 -18.66
C GLY A 228 -4.06 4.87 -18.00
N ASP A 229 -5.28 4.97 -18.51
CA ASP A 229 -6.38 5.83 -18.06
C ASP A 229 -7.37 5.11 -17.13
N LYS A 230 -7.00 3.94 -16.59
CA LYS A 230 -7.88 3.12 -15.75
C LYS A 230 -7.25 2.75 -14.41
N LEU A 231 -8.07 2.75 -13.37
CA LEU A 231 -7.70 2.24 -12.05
C LEU A 231 -7.59 0.71 -12.08
N CYS A 232 -6.48 0.19 -11.56
CA CYS A 232 -6.14 -1.23 -11.62
C CYS A 232 -6.13 -1.91 -10.25
N HIS A 233 -5.45 -1.32 -9.27
CA HIS A 233 -5.40 -1.86 -7.91
C HIS A 233 -5.50 -0.72 -6.91
N GLU A 234 -6.17 -0.96 -5.80
CA GLU A 234 -6.21 -0.05 -4.66
C GLU A 234 -6.00 -0.81 -3.36
N HIS A 235 -5.10 -0.29 -2.53
CA HIS A 235 -4.92 -0.73 -1.15
C HIS A 235 -5.20 0.43 -0.22
N ILE A 236 -6.15 0.24 0.69
CA ILE A 236 -6.49 1.24 1.70
C ILE A 236 -6.13 0.66 3.06
N SER A 237 -5.33 1.38 3.83
CA SER A 237 -4.93 1.00 5.19
C SER A 237 -5.27 2.07 6.20
N TRP A 238 -5.60 1.64 7.40
CA TRP A 238 -5.75 2.47 8.60
C TRP A 238 -5.42 1.62 9.83
N ASP A 239 -5.32 2.25 11.01
CA ASP A 239 -5.17 1.54 12.27
C ASP A 239 -6.54 1.23 12.88
N GLN A 240 -6.94 -0.06 12.85
CA GLN A 240 -8.21 -0.50 13.46
C GLN A 240 -8.24 -0.23 14.97
N GLY A 241 -7.10 -0.25 15.65
CA GLY A 241 -7.01 0.08 17.08
C GLY A 241 -7.50 1.50 17.35
N THR A 242 -7.02 2.46 16.56
CA THR A 242 -7.43 3.86 16.63
C THR A 242 -8.94 4.01 16.45
N VAL A 243 -9.52 3.28 15.49
CA VAL A 243 -10.98 3.28 15.28
C VAL A 243 -11.72 2.75 16.52
N LEU A 244 -11.30 1.61 17.07
CA LEU A 244 -11.93 1.01 18.24
C LEU A 244 -11.76 1.87 19.51
N MET A 245 -10.64 2.58 19.66
CA MET A 245 -10.42 3.55 20.72
C MET A 245 -11.43 4.71 20.62
N GLN A 246 -11.62 5.28 19.43
CA GLN A 246 -12.60 6.37 19.22
C GLN A 246 -14.04 5.90 19.48
N LEU A 247 -14.37 4.66 19.10
CA LEU A 247 -15.66 4.03 19.39
C LEU A 247 -15.84 3.67 20.87
N GLY A 248 -14.78 3.71 21.68
CA GLY A 248 -14.83 3.30 23.09
C GLY A 248 -15.00 1.80 23.27
N LEU A 249 -14.60 1.01 22.27
CA LEU A 249 -14.68 -0.45 22.27
C LEU A 249 -13.33 -1.12 22.56
N MET A 250 -12.24 -0.35 22.49
CA MET A 250 -10.93 -0.78 22.96
C MET A 250 -10.72 -0.32 24.41
N PRO A 251 -10.34 -1.22 25.34
CA PRO A 251 -10.05 -0.83 26.71
C PRO A 251 -8.81 0.05 26.75
N GLN A 252 -8.74 0.98 27.71
CA GLN A 252 -7.55 1.81 27.94
C GLN A 252 -6.39 1.03 28.59
N TRP A 253 -6.70 -0.14 29.16
CA TRP A 253 -5.80 -0.99 29.90
C TRP A 253 -5.97 -2.43 29.43
N LEU A 254 -4.89 -3.05 28.95
CA LEU A 254 -4.86 -4.42 28.47
C LEU A 254 -4.39 -5.35 29.59
N LYS A 255 -5.08 -6.47 29.79
CA LYS A 255 -4.60 -7.53 30.68
C LYS A 255 -3.21 -7.98 30.22
N PHE A 256 -2.26 -8.00 31.14
CA PHE A 256 -0.88 -8.36 30.89
C PHE A 256 -0.51 -9.58 31.73
N PRO A 257 -0.57 -10.80 31.16
CA PRO A 257 -0.39 -12.04 31.92
C PRO A 257 1.09 -12.39 32.19
N TYR A 258 2.01 -11.51 31.81
CA TYR A 258 3.44 -11.74 31.90
C TYR A 258 4.04 -11.01 33.09
N GLU A 259 5.31 -11.31 33.38
CA GLU A 259 6.06 -10.59 34.40
C GLU A 259 6.27 -9.13 34.00
N ILE A 260 6.14 -8.22 34.96
CA ILE A 260 6.35 -6.79 34.74
C ILE A 260 7.63 -6.31 35.41
N ASP A 261 8.36 -5.46 34.71
CA ASP A 261 9.47 -4.72 35.30
C ASP A 261 8.90 -3.64 36.24
N THR A 262 9.31 -3.70 37.50
CA THR A 262 8.86 -2.78 38.55
C THR A 262 9.67 -1.49 38.60
N GLY A 263 10.73 -1.35 37.80
CA GLY A 263 11.54 -0.13 37.70
C GLY A 263 12.39 0.17 38.95
N GLY A 264 12.54 -0.80 39.87
CA GLY A 264 13.29 -0.68 41.13
C GLY A 264 14.11 -1.93 41.50
N VAL A 265 14.75 -1.90 42.69
CA VAL A 265 15.59 -3.01 43.21
C VAL A 265 14.72 -4.24 43.45
N GLY A 266 14.75 -5.20 42.52
CA GLY A 266 13.92 -6.41 42.57
C GLY A 266 13.66 -7.08 41.22
N GLY A 267 13.92 -6.41 40.09
CA GLY A 267 13.75 -7.00 38.77
C GLY A 267 12.29 -7.15 38.36
N THR A 268 11.99 -8.22 37.62
CA THR A 268 10.64 -8.54 37.14
C THR A 268 9.80 -9.23 38.22
N ARG A 269 8.49 -8.99 38.22
CA ARG A 269 7.54 -9.59 39.17
C ARG A 269 6.35 -10.22 38.44
N LYS A 270 5.85 -11.37 38.93
CA LYS A 270 4.53 -11.94 38.56
C LYS A 270 3.42 -11.40 39.46
N ALA A 271 2.21 -11.28 38.91
CA ALA A 271 1.02 -10.98 39.69
C ALA A 271 0.80 -12.09 40.73
N ARG A 272 0.33 -11.72 41.94
CA ARG A 272 0.02 -12.71 42.97
C ARG A 272 -1.34 -13.35 42.68
N GLU A 273 -1.63 -14.43 43.39
CA GLU A 273 -2.96 -15.04 43.34
C GLU A 273 -4.03 -14.00 43.74
N GLY A 274 -5.05 -13.84 42.91
CA GLY A 274 -6.10 -12.82 43.06
C GLY A 274 -5.76 -11.43 42.48
N GLU A 275 -4.58 -11.25 41.89
CA GLU A 275 -4.15 -10.00 41.24
C GLU A 275 -3.90 -10.22 39.74
N ARG A 276 -4.04 -9.15 38.95
CA ARG A 276 -3.52 -9.10 37.58
C ARG A 276 -2.81 -7.77 37.31
N PHE A 277 -1.87 -7.80 36.38
CA PHE A 277 -1.33 -6.58 35.79
C PHE A 277 -2.14 -6.17 34.58
N GLU A 278 -2.24 -4.87 34.41
CA GLU A 278 -2.70 -4.27 33.17
C GLU A 278 -1.69 -3.25 32.69
N VAL A 279 -1.43 -3.24 31.39
CA VAL A 279 -0.58 -2.25 30.73
C VAL A 279 -1.43 -1.28 29.95
N ARG A 280 -1.01 -0.02 29.86
CA ARG A 280 -1.73 0.97 29.07
C ARG A 280 -1.78 0.54 27.61
N THR A 281 -2.95 0.63 27.00
CA THR A 281 -3.12 0.30 25.58
C THR A 281 -2.22 1.19 24.73
N PRO A 282 -1.35 0.62 23.86
CA PRO A 282 -0.41 1.39 23.05
C PRO A 282 -1.07 1.92 21.78
N CYS A 283 -2.22 2.58 21.94
CA CYS A 283 -3.02 3.11 20.84
C CYS A 283 -3.66 4.44 21.27
N VAL A 284 -3.82 5.34 20.31
CA VAL A 284 -4.44 6.67 20.50
C VAL A 284 -5.80 6.71 19.81
N GLY A 285 -6.67 7.60 20.26
CA GLY A 285 -7.95 7.87 19.62
C GLY A 285 -7.88 9.05 18.67
N MET A 286 -8.81 9.98 18.85
CA MET A 286 -9.01 11.17 18.01
C MET A 286 -7.78 12.11 18.01
N GLU A 287 -7.00 12.10 19.10
CA GLU A 287 -5.78 12.89 19.25
C GLU A 287 -4.72 12.57 18.19
N GLY A 288 -4.64 11.30 17.73
CA GLY A 288 -3.74 10.92 16.65
C GLY A 288 -4.08 11.61 15.33
N SER A 289 -5.38 11.67 15.00
CA SER A 289 -5.90 12.30 13.78
C SER A 289 -5.68 13.80 13.77
N ARG A 290 -5.85 14.42 14.93
CA ARG A 290 -5.57 15.86 15.11
C ARG A 290 -4.10 16.18 14.95
N LYS A 291 -3.22 15.38 15.54
CA LYS A 291 -1.77 15.54 15.41
C LYS A 291 -1.26 15.33 13.98
N ALA A 292 -1.95 14.48 13.19
CA ALA A 292 -1.66 14.30 11.77
C ALA A 292 -2.02 15.55 10.92
N VAL A 293 -2.97 16.36 11.38
CA VAL A 293 -3.38 17.62 10.72
C VAL A 293 -2.52 18.79 11.18
N ASP A 294 -2.26 18.88 12.48
CA ASP A 294 -1.49 19.94 13.10
C ASP A 294 -0.41 19.32 13.99
N GLU A 295 0.85 19.45 13.56
CA GLU A 295 2.01 18.92 14.27
C GLU A 295 2.13 19.47 15.71
N MET A 296 1.54 20.64 15.99
CA MET A 296 1.52 21.28 17.29
C MET A 296 0.43 20.73 18.21
N GLU A 297 -0.56 19.98 17.70
CA GLU A 297 -1.63 19.43 18.52
C GLU A 297 -1.18 18.15 19.24
N GLY A 298 -1.35 18.14 20.57
CA GLY A 298 -0.97 17.02 21.43
C GLY A 298 0.54 16.87 21.67
N GLU A 299 0.91 16.29 22.81
CA GLU A 299 2.30 16.03 23.18
C GLU A 299 2.77 14.69 22.59
N SER A 300 3.94 14.68 21.94
CA SER A 300 4.58 13.45 21.46
C SER A 300 5.08 12.61 22.64
N ASN A 301 5.16 11.29 22.46
CA ASN A 301 5.71 10.34 23.44
C ASN A 301 4.89 10.14 24.73
N VAL A 302 3.66 10.64 24.83
CA VAL A 302 2.79 10.47 26.02
C VAL A 302 2.49 8.99 26.37
N LEU A 303 2.58 8.08 25.39
CA LEU A 303 2.44 6.64 25.62
C LEU A 303 3.77 5.94 25.96
N ILE A 304 4.91 6.58 25.72
CA ILE A 304 6.24 6.05 26.05
C ILE A 304 6.55 6.44 27.49
N LYS A 305 6.01 5.67 28.43
CA LYS A 305 6.20 5.85 29.87
C LYS A 305 6.86 4.63 30.49
N LYS A 306 7.59 4.80 31.59
CA LYS A 306 8.29 3.73 32.31
C LYS A 306 7.81 3.58 33.75
N GLY A 307 7.61 2.34 34.15
CA GLY A 307 7.25 2.01 35.54
C GLY A 307 5.83 2.39 35.94
N ARG A 308 5.46 2.00 37.16
CA ARG A 308 4.11 2.19 37.71
C ARG A 308 3.78 3.66 37.94
N GLU A 309 4.75 4.44 38.43
CA GLU A 309 4.56 5.84 38.83
C GLU A 309 4.27 6.76 37.65
N GLU A 310 4.81 6.46 36.46
CA GLU A 310 4.49 7.20 35.25
C GLU A 310 3.15 6.77 34.64
N GLY A 311 2.52 5.71 35.15
CA GLY A 311 1.24 5.19 34.68
C GLY A 311 1.36 4.31 33.43
N TYR A 312 2.50 3.60 33.27
CA TYR A 312 2.68 2.61 32.20
C TYR A 312 1.89 1.33 32.46
N TRP A 313 1.86 0.89 33.72
CA TRP A 313 1.14 -0.30 34.16
C TRP A 313 0.46 -0.08 35.50
N ARG A 314 -0.58 -0.87 35.75
CA ARG A 314 -1.30 -0.90 37.02
C ARG A 314 -1.54 -2.32 37.49
N GLU A 315 -1.80 -2.44 38.78
CA GLU A 315 -2.18 -3.68 39.45
C GLU A 315 -3.64 -3.56 39.87
N VAL A 316 -4.42 -4.59 39.57
CA VAL A 316 -5.85 -4.63 39.88
C VAL A 316 -6.23 -6.01 40.39
N GLU A 317 -7.32 -6.09 41.16
CA GLU A 317 -7.89 -7.38 41.59
C GLU A 317 -8.39 -8.17 40.37
N ASP A 318 -8.08 -9.47 40.32
CA ASP A 318 -8.59 -10.40 39.30
C ASP A 318 -9.94 -10.98 39.77
N ILE A 319 -10.97 -10.13 39.75
CA ILE A 319 -12.39 -10.47 40.01
C ILE A 319 -12.96 -11.31 38.88
#